data_AF-A0A1M7JP75-F1
#
_entry.id   AF-A0A1M7JP75-F1
#
_cell.length_a   1.000
_cell.length_b   1.000
_cell.length_c   1.000
_cell.angle_alpha   90.00
_cell.angle_beta   90.00
_cell.angle_gamma   90.00
#
_symmetry.space_group_name_H-M   'P 1'
#
loop_
_entity.id
_entity.type
_entity.pdbx_description
1 polymer ?
#
loop_
_entity_poly.entity_id
_entity_poly.type
_entity_poly.pdbx_seq_one_letter_code
_entity_poly.pdbx_strand_id
1 'polypeptide(L)'
;MTMSEFQKLRTPTGGWVSPEELHDVLAEEGYSGTERKTFLKSLLTELAADSAHSSTIEGANRALLEEVRSILETEQAKQGNVPMAKDEL
;
A
#
# COMPACT_ATOMS: atom_id res chain seq x y z
N MET A 1 -3.68 -13.66 -4.83
CA MET A 1 -4.18 -12.64 -3.89
C MET A 1 -5.52 -13.08 -3.36
N THR A 2 -5.55 -13.51 -2.11
CA THR A 2 -6.75 -14.00 -1.43
C THR A 2 -7.24 -12.93 -0.46
N MET A 3 -8.55 -12.89 -0.18
CA MET A 3 -9.15 -11.94 0.78
C MET A 3 -8.51 -11.97 2.19
N SER A 4 -7.71 -13.00 2.52
CA SER A 4 -6.99 -13.10 3.79
C SER A 4 -5.87 -12.08 3.97
N GLU A 5 -5.24 -11.60 2.90
CA GLU A 5 -4.06 -10.72 3.03
C GLU A 5 -4.42 -9.33 3.59
N PHE A 6 -5.64 -8.85 3.35
CA PHE A 6 -6.10 -7.56 3.86
C PHE A 6 -6.80 -7.65 5.21
N GLN A 7 -7.01 -8.85 5.77
CA GLN A 7 -7.61 -8.97 7.11
C GLN A 7 -6.74 -8.32 8.19
N LYS A 8 -5.41 -8.37 8.02
CA LYS A 8 -4.46 -7.69 8.93
C LYS A 8 -4.55 -6.17 8.87
N LEU A 9 -5.14 -5.62 7.79
CA LEU A 9 -5.35 -4.19 7.58
C LEU A 9 -6.78 -3.75 7.93
N ARG A 10 -7.55 -4.62 8.58
CA ARG A 10 -8.87 -4.29 9.11
C ARG A 10 -8.82 -4.20 10.63
N THR A 11 -9.36 -3.12 11.15
CA THR A 11 -9.60 -2.93 12.59
C THR A 11 -10.71 -3.88 13.07
N PRO A 12 -10.81 -4.15 14.39
CA PRO A 12 -11.88 -4.98 14.94
C PRO A 12 -13.30 -4.48 14.65
N THR A 13 -13.46 -3.18 14.36
CA THR A 13 -14.74 -2.56 14.01
C THR A 13 -15.06 -2.64 12.51
N GLY A 14 -14.19 -3.26 11.71
CA GLY A 14 -14.35 -3.42 10.25
C GLY A 14 -13.81 -2.25 9.42
N GLY A 15 -13.35 -1.17 10.06
CA GLY A 15 -12.67 -0.07 9.40
C GLY A 15 -11.25 -0.45 8.95
N TRP A 16 -10.63 0.38 8.13
CA TRP A 16 -9.21 0.22 7.77
C TRP A 16 -8.29 0.69 8.90
N VAL A 17 -7.10 0.11 8.97
CA VAL A 17 -6.04 0.53 9.90
C VAL A 17 -5.49 1.92 9.55
N SER A 18 -4.73 2.50 10.47
CA SER A 18 -4.02 3.75 10.25
C SER A 18 -2.83 3.60 9.28
N PRO A 19 -2.32 4.71 8.71
CA PRO A 19 -1.08 4.73 7.95
C PRO A 19 0.11 4.12 8.70
N GLU A 20 0.22 4.37 10.01
CA GLU A 20 1.30 3.84 10.85
C GLU A 20 1.24 2.31 10.94
N GLU A 21 0.05 1.77 11.22
CA GLU A 21 -0.18 0.32 11.29
C GLU A 21 0.07 -0.38 9.93
N LEU A 22 -0.19 0.30 8.81
CA LEU A 22 0.18 -0.22 7.49
C LEU A 22 1.70 -0.44 7.39
N HIS A 23 2.53 0.49 7.87
CA HIS A 23 3.98 0.33 7.84
C HIS A 23 4.45 -0.83 8.72
N ASP A 24 3.84 -1.02 9.88
CA ASP A 24 4.14 -2.15 10.76
C ASP A 24 3.84 -3.48 10.08
N VAL A 25 2.68 -3.60 9.41
CA VAL A 25 2.33 -4.80 8.63
C VAL A 25 3.31 -5.03 7.48
N LEU A 26 3.69 -3.98 6.76
CA LEU A 26 4.67 -4.09 5.67
C LEU A 26 6.06 -4.49 6.16
N ALA A 27 6.43 -4.10 7.37
CA ALA A 27 7.70 -4.46 8.00
C ALA A 27 7.69 -5.91 8.53
N GLU A 28 6.59 -6.34 9.15
CA GLU A 28 6.42 -7.70 9.68
C GLU A 28 6.44 -8.77 8.58
N GLU A 29 5.78 -8.50 7.46
CA GLU A 29 5.63 -9.46 6.36
C GLU A 29 6.92 -9.65 5.55
N GLY A 30 7.88 -8.74 5.68
CA GLY A 30 9.19 -8.85 5.00
C GLY A 30 9.11 -8.89 3.47
N TYR A 31 8.06 -8.27 2.89
CA TYR A 31 7.82 -8.31 1.44
C TYR A 31 9.04 -7.88 0.63
N SER A 32 9.37 -8.63 -0.43
CA SER A 32 10.30 -8.14 -1.45
C SER A 32 9.71 -6.92 -2.17
N GLY A 33 10.55 -6.08 -2.79
CA GLY A 33 10.06 -4.85 -3.45
C GLY A 33 8.96 -5.09 -4.51
N THR A 34 9.01 -6.22 -5.22
CA THR A 34 7.96 -6.59 -6.20
C THR A 34 6.67 -7.05 -5.53
N GLU A 35 6.77 -7.83 -4.46
CA GLU A 35 5.61 -8.29 -3.68
C GLU A 35 4.94 -7.12 -2.98
N ARG A 36 5.72 -6.24 -2.35
CA ARG A 36 5.25 -5.02 -1.70
C ARG A 36 4.49 -4.14 -2.67
N LYS A 37 5.03 -3.91 -3.88
CA LYS A 37 4.36 -3.12 -4.93
C LYS A 37 3.05 -3.75 -5.38
N THR A 38 3.02 -5.08 -5.53
CA THR A 38 1.82 -5.81 -5.93
C THR A 38 0.75 -5.71 -4.85
N PHE A 39 1.13 -5.98 -3.60
CA PHE A 39 0.28 -5.83 -2.41
C PHE A 39 -0.35 -4.44 -2.32
N LEU A 40 0.47 -3.39 -2.38
CA LEU A 40 0.01 -2.01 -2.27
C LEU A 40 -0.93 -1.60 -3.42
N LYS A 41 -0.73 -2.09 -4.64
CA LYS A 41 -1.65 -1.82 -5.76
C LYS A 41 -3.03 -2.44 -5.55
N SER A 42 -3.07 -3.65 -5.02
CA SER A 42 -4.32 -4.32 -4.71
C SER A 42 -5.02 -3.68 -3.52
N LEU A 43 -4.27 -3.28 -2.48
CA LEU A 43 -4.80 -2.49 -1.36
C LEU A 43 -5.38 -1.16 -1.84
N LEU A 44 -4.71 -0.45 -2.75
CA LEU A 44 -5.21 0.79 -3.34
C LEU A 44 -6.55 0.59 -4.06
N THR A 45 -6.71 -0.55 -4.74
CA THR A 45 -7.96 -0.89 -5.45
C THR A 45 -9.11 -1.11 -4.47
N GLU A 46 -8.86 -1.85 -3.38
CA GLU A 46 -9.84 -2.09 -2.32
C GLU A 46 -10.23 -0.80 -1.58
N LEU A 47 -9.25 0.04 -1.23
CA LEU A 47 -9.49 1.34 -0.58
C LEU A 47 -10.32 2.27 -1.47
N ALA A 48 -10.02 2.30 -2.78
CA ALA A 48 -10.79 3.08 -3.74
C ALA A 48 -12.23 2.56 -3.86
N ALA A 49 -12.42 1.24 -3.92
CA ALA A 49 -13.74 0.62 -3.95
C ALA A 49 -14.54 0.94 -2.68
N ASP A 50 -13.95 0.78 -1.49
CA ASP A 50 -14.57 1.07 -0.20
C ASP A 50 -14.96 2.56 -0.09
N SER A 51 -14.08 3.47 -0.52
CA SER A 51 -14.36 4.91 -0.55
C SER A 51 -15.49 5.32 -1.49
N ALA A 52 -15.71 4.59 -2.59
CA ALA A 52 -16.81 4.85 -3.51
C ALA A 52 -18.19 4.46 -2.94
N HIS A 53 -18.22 3.55 -1.95
CA HIS A 53 -19.45 3.03 -1.34
C HIS A 53 -19.78 3.69 0.00
N SER A 54 -18.81 4.31 0.69
CA SER A 54 -18.98 4.87 2.02
C SER A 54 -18.75 6.38 2.05
N SER A 55 -19.83 7.14 2.24
CA SER A 55 -19.81 8.60 2.36
C SER A 55 -19.44 9.10 3.77
N THR A 56 -19.08 8.23 4.71
CA THR A 56 -18.98 8.57 6.15
C THR A 56 -17.61 8.31 6.78
N ILE A 57 -16.67 7.67 6.08
CA ILE A 57 -15.31 7.35 6.61
C ILE A 57 -14.24 8.21 5.88
N GLU A 58 -14.55 9.47 5.60
CA GLU A 58 -13.72 10.31 4.72
C GLU A 58 -12.35 10.71 5.30
N GLY A 59 -12.13 10.59 6.62
CA GLY A 59 -10.86 10.99 7.25
C GLY A 59 -9.78 9.91 7.21
N ALA A 60 -10.02 8.79 7.88
CA ALA A 60 -9.02 7.73 8.06
C ALA A 60 -8.74 6.96 6.77
N ASN A 61 -9.77 6.62 5.98
CA ASN A 61 -9.60 5.92 4.70
C ASN A 61 -8.82 6.77 3.70
N ARG A 62 -9.04 8.09 3.71
CA ARG A 62 -8.33 9.01 2.82
C ARG A 62 -6.86 9.12 3.19
N ALA A 63 -6.54 9.27 4.48
CA ALA A 63 -5.16 9.31 4.94
C ALA A 63 -4.41 8.03 4.56
N LEU A 64 -5.04 6.86 4.75
CA LEU A 64 -4.47 5.58 4.34
C LEU A 64 -4.29 5.47 2.81
N LEU A 65 -5.26 5.93 2.03
CA LEU A 65 -5.19 5.94 0.57
C LEU A 65 -4.05 6.84 0.05
N GLU A 66 -3.90 8.03 0.64
CA GLU A 66 -2.80 8.95 0.35
C GLU A 66 -1.44 8.33 0.70
N GLU A 67 -1.35 7.64 1.84
CA GLU A 67 -0.13 6.93 2.25
C GLU A 67 0.24 5.80 1.30
N VAL A 68 -0.72 4.93 0.94
CA VAL A 68 -0.49 3.82 0.00
C VAL A 68 0.01 4.35 -1.36
N ARG A 69 -0.51 5.49 -1.82
CA ARG A 69 -0.02 6.17 -3.03
C ARG A 69 1.42 6.66 -2.86
N SER A 70 1.72 7.35 -1.77
CA SER A 70 3.06 7.84 -1.45
C SER A 70 4.10 6.71 -1.44
N ILE A 71 3.78 5.57 -0.82
CA ILE A 71 4.67 4.41 -0.80
C ILE A 71 4.86 3.87 -2.23
N LEU A 72 3.78 3.73 -3.02
CA LEU A 72 3.86 3.26 -4.41
C LEU A 72 4.69 4.18 -5.32
N GLU A 73 4.61 5.49 -5.13
CA GLU A 73 5.42 6.47 -5.85
C GLU A 73 6.91 6.34 -5.47
N THR A 74 7.18 6.21 -4.17
CA THR A 74 8.53 5.99 -3.64
C THR A 74 9.15 4.69 -4.18
N GLU A 75 8.39 3.59 -4.18
CA GLU A 75 8.85 2.29 -4.70
C GLU A 75 9.08 2.33 -6.22
N GLN A 76 8.28 3.11 -6.96
CA GLN A 76 8.49 3.32 -8.41
C GLN A 76 9.73 4.18 -8.69
N ALA A 77 9.96 5.23 -7.91
CA ALA A 77 11.16 6.06 -8.03
C ALA A 77 12.45 5.25 -7.79
N LYS A 78 12.44 4.32 -6.82
CA LYS A 78 13.56 3.41 -6.56
C LYS A 78 13.85 2.47 -7.74
N GLN A 79 12.81 1.96 -8.41
CA GLN A 79 12.97 1.10 -9.60
C GLN A 79 13.38 1.88 -10.85
N GLY A 80 12.98 3.15 -10.98
CA GLY A 80 13.38 4.04 -12.07
C GLY A 80 14.84 4.52 -11.99
N ASN A 81 15.48 4.34 -10.82
CA ASN A 81 16.86 4.75 -10.58
C ASN A 81 17.83 3.57 -10.53
N VAL A 82 17.59 2.51 -11.34
CA VAL A 82 18.69 1.62 -11.72
C VAL A 82 19.68 2.52 -12.46
N PRO A 83 20.88 2.79 -11.93
CA PRO A 83 21.90 3.41 -12.73
C PRO A 83 22.13 2.43 -13.85
N MET A 84 21.84 2.83 -15.10
CA MET A 84 22.53 2.22 -16.22
C MET A 84 24.01 2.43 -15.91
N ALA A 85 24.64 1.41 -15.33
CA ALA A 85 26.08 1.34 -15.24
C ALA A 85 26.54 1.60 -16.66
N LYS A 86 27.22 2.72 -16.84
CA LYS A 86 27.86 3.07 -18.09
C LYS A 86 28.74 1.88 -18.43
N ASP A 87 28.35 1.12 -19.46
CA ASP A 87 29.29 0.28 -20.18
C ASP A 87 30.31 1.25 -20.78
N GLU A 88 31.39 1.48 -20.04
CA GLU A 88 32.63 2.01 -20.57
C GLU A 88 33.38 0.83 -21.19
N LEU A 89 33.31 0.70 -22.52
CA LEU A 89 34.31 0.02 -23.35
C LEU A 89 34.33 0.63 -24.76
#